data_AF-Q864V3-F1
#
_entry.id   AF-Q864V3-F1
#
_cell.length_a   1.000
_cell.length_b   1.000
_cell.length_c   1.000
_cell.angle_alpha   90.00
_cell.angle_beta   90.00
_cell.angle_gamma   90.00
#
_symmetry.space_group_name_H-M   'P 1'
#
loop_
_entity.id
_entity.type
_entity.pdbx_description
1 polymer ?
#
loop_
_entity_poly.entity_id
_entity_poly.type
_entity_poly.pdbx_seq_one_letter_code
_entity_poly.pdbx_strand_id
1 'polypeptide(L)'
;RYGEVWMGKWRGEKVAVKVFFTTEEASWFRETEIYQTVLMRHENILGFIAADIKGTGSWTQLYLITDYHENGSLYDYLKSTT
;
A
#
# COMPACT_ATOMS: atom_id res chain seq x y z
N ARG A 1 -6.79 -5.54 7.15
CA ARG A 1 -8.24 -5.60 7.52
C ARG A 1 -9.04 -4.44 6.92
N TYR A 2 -8.39 -3.46 6.28
CA TYR A 2 -9.01 -2.35 5.57
C TYR A 2 -8.31 -2.20 4.21
N GLY A 3 -9.07 -1.90 3.17
CA GLY A 3 -8.59 -1.79 1.78
C GLY A 3 -8.18 -3.11 1.10
N GLU A 4 -8.26 -3.10 -0.23
CA GLU A 4 -7.78 -4.18 -1.10
C GLU A 4 -6.37 -3.87 -1.60
N VAL A 5 -5.49 -4.87 -1.67
CA VAL A 5 -4.11 -4.70 -2.15
C VAL A 5 -3.99 -5.28 -3.55
N TRP A 6 -3.47 -4.46 -4.47
CA TRP A 6 -3.29 -4.79 -5.87
C TRP A 6 -1.81 -4.70 -6.25
N MET A 7 -1.38 -5.54 -7.20
CA MET A 7 -0.10 -5.34 -7.89
C MET A 7 -0.32 -4.34 -9.03
N GLY A 8 0.41 -3.23 -8.98
CA GLY A 8 0.44 -2.21 -10.02
C GLY A 8 1.80 -2.14 -10.71
N LYS A 9 1.87 -1.36 -11.80
CA LYS A 9 3.11 -1.08 -12.51
C LYS A 9 3.32 0.43 -12.60
N TRP A 10 4.46 0.92 -12.10
CA TRP A 10 4.81 2.33 -12.14
C TRP A 10 6.23 2.50 -12.67
N ARG A 11 6.38 3.24 -13.78
CA ARG A 11 7.67 3.48 -14.46
C ARG A 11 8.46 2.21 -14.83
N GLY A 12 7.77 1.09 -15.05
CA GLY A 12 8.41 -0.19 -15.37
C GLY A 12 8.51 -1.15 -14.19
N GLU A 13 8.48 -0.64 -12.96
CA GLU A 13 8.63 -1.40 -11.73
C GLU A 13 7.29 -1.87 -11.17
N LYS A 14 7.29 -3.01 -10.46
CA LYS A 14 6.12 -3.51 -9.74
C LYS A 14 5.96 -2.73 -8.44
N VAL A 15 4.73 -2.31 -8.14
CA VAL A 15 4.37 -1.63 -6.89
C VAL A 15 3.16 -2.30 -6.26
N ALA A 16 3.05 -2.25 -4.94
CA ALA A 16 1.83 -2.64 -4.24
C ALA A 16 0.96 -1.40 -4.04
N VAL A 17 -0.31 -1.48 -4.41
CA VAL A 17 -1.29 -0.39 -4.27
C VAL A 17 -2.40 -0.88 -3.36
N LYS A 18 -2.45 -0.32 -2.15
CA LYS A 18 -3.56 -0.53 -1.23
C LYS A 18 -4.62 0.54 -1.51
N VAL A 19 -5.82 0.08 -1.85
CA VAL A 19 -6.95 0.92 -2.24
C VAL A 19 -7.96 0.95 -1.09
N PHE A 20 -8.28 2.15 -0.64
CA PHE A 20 -9.29 2.42 0.37
C PHE A 20 -10.47 3.15 -0.25
N PHE A 21 -11.66 2.94 0.33
CA PHE A 21 -12.84 3.74 0.04
C PHE A 21 -12.90 4.98 0.92
N THR A 22 -13.67 5.99 0.53
CA THR A 22 -13.84 7.23 1.32
C THR A 22 -14.40 6.98 2.72
N THR A 23 -15.16 5.89 2.93
CA THR A 23 -15.62 5.47 4.27
C THR A 23 -14.46 5.10 5.21
N GLU A 24 -13.28 4.81 4.67
CA GLU A 24 -12.07 4.41 5.41
C GLU A 24 -11.00 5.52 5.42
N GLU A 25 -11.37 6.76 5.07
CA GLU A 25 -10.45 7.90 4.94
C GLU A 25 -9.58 8.12 6.19
N ALA A 26 -10.17 8.01 7.39
CA ALA A 26 -9.41 8.16 8.64
C ALA A 26 -8.30 7.11 8.81
N SER A 27 -8.51 5.89 8.29
CA SER A 27 -7.49 4.83 8.31
C SER A 27 -6.41 5.07 7.27
N TRP A 28 -6.79 5.47 6.05
CA TRP A 28 -5.84 5.87 5.01
C TRP A 28 -4.98 7.06 5.44
N PHE A 29 -5.59 8.07 6.06
CA PHE A 29 -4.91 9.27 6.55
C PHE A 29 -3.88 8.91 7.62
N ARG A 30 -4.27 8.10 8.62
CA ARG A 30 -3.37 7.63 9.67
C ARG A 30 -2.19 6.82 9.10
N GLU A 31 -2.45 5.89 8.18
CA GLU A 31 -1.36 5.11 7.57
C GLU A 31 -0.41 6.02 6.79
N THR A 32 -0.93 6.96 6.01
CA THR A 32 -0.13 7.93 5.25
C THR A 32 0.71 8.80 6.18
N GLU A 33 0.13 9.31 7.27
CA GLU A 33 0.83 10.09 8.29
C GLU A 33 1.98 9.28 8.91
N ILE A 34 1.74 8.03 9.32
CA ILE A 34 2.78 7.16 9.90
C ILE A 34 3.96 6.97 8.93
N TYR A 35 3.69 6.72 7.64
CA TYR A 35 4.75 6.55 6.65
C TYR A 35 5.51 7.85 6.32
N GLN A 36 4.85 9.01 6.42
CA GLN A 36 5.45 10.31 6.13
C GLN A 36 6.22 10.92 7.32
N THR A 37 5.88 10.55 8.56
CA THR A 37 6.37 11.21 9.79
C THR A 37 7.76 10.73 10.23
N VAL A 38 8.75 10.80 9.33
CA VAL A 38 10.20 10.72 9.64
C VAL A 38 10.81 9.31 9.68
N LEU A 39 11.91 9.12 8.93
CA LEU A 39 12.89 8.02 8.99
C LEU A 39 12.40 6.57 8.87
N MET A 40 11.17 6.34 8.40
CA MET A 40 10.65 4.98 8.13
C MET A 40 11.32 4.27 6.93
N ARG A 41 12.34 4.89 6.32
CA ARG A 41 13.13 4.27 5.25
C ARG A 41 14.19 3.37 5.87
N HIS A 42 13.89 2.08 5.95
CA HIS A 42 14.77 1.04 6.46
C HIS A 42 14.54 -0.25 5.67
N GLU A 43 15.58 -1.08 5.46
CA GLU A 43 15.49 -2.31 4.67
C GLU A 43 14.42 -3.31 5.18
N ASN A 44 14.20 -3.32 6.49
CA ASN A 44 13.24 -4.22 7.16
C ASN A 44 11.88 -3.54 7.44
N ILE A 45 11.64 -2.35 6.89
CA ILE A 45 10.34 -1.67 6.94
C ILE A 45 9.83 -1.54 5.51
N LEU A 46 8.54 -1.81 5.31
CA LEU A 46 7.91 -1.71 3.99
C LEU A 46 8.13 -0.32 3.38
N GLY A 47 8.72 -0.29 2.19
CA GLY A 47 9.07 0.95 1.50
C GLY A 47 7.85 1.72 1.03
N PHE A 48 7.55 2.85 1.68
CA PHE A 48 6.53 3.78 1.23
C PHE A 48 7.02 4.61 0.04
N ILE A 49 6.20 4.66 -1.00
CA ILE A 49 6.48 5.42 -2.23
C ILE A 49 5.65 6.71 -2.23
N ALA A 50 4.33 6.59 -2.15
CA ALA A 50 3.40 7.71 -2.26
C ALA A 50 2.01 7.38 -1.70
N ALA A 51 1.22 8.41 -1.46
CA ALA A 51 -0.22 8.30 -1.25
C ALA A 51 -0.91 9.24 -2.26
N ASP A 52 -2.05 8.83 -2.81
CA ASP A 52 -2.74 9.57 -3.87
C ASP A 52 -4.26 9.44 -3.74
N ILE A 53 -5.00 10.39 -4.30
CA ILE A 53 -6.46 10.44 -4.29
C ILE A 53 -6.94 10.44 -5.74
N LYS A 54 -7.61 9.36 -6.14
CA LYS A 54 -8.11 9.20 -7.50
C LYS A 54 -9.62 9.33 -7.55
N GLY A 55 -10.11 10.38 -8.23
CA GLY A 55 -11.51 10.49 -8.62
C GLY A 55 -11.81 9.63 -9.84
N THR A 56 -12.80 8.73 -9.76
CA THR A 56 -13.25 7.88 -10.88
C THR A 56 -14.56 8.36 -11.50
N GLY A 57 -14.97 9.60 -11.23
CA GLY A 57 -16.22 10.21 -11.70
C GLY A 57 -17.43 9.87 -10.84
N SER A 58 -17.57 8.61 -10.43
CA SER A 58 -18.67 8.14 -9.55
C SER A 58 -18.25 7.99 -8.07
N TRP A 59 -16.98 7.71 -7.81
CA TRP A 59 -16.45 7.63 -6.44
C TRP A 59 -14.97 8.00 -6.39
N THR A 60 -14.51 8.33 -5.18
CA THR A 60 -13.11 8.62 -4.88
C THR A 60 -12.46 7.38 -4.28
N GLN A 61 -11.26 7.06 -4.75
CA GLN A 61 -10.41 6.02 -4.17
C GLN A 61 -9.18 6.66 -3.57
N LEU A 62 -8.78 6.18 -2.40
CA LEU A 62 -7.58 6.64 -1.71
C LEU A 62 -6.52 5.55 -1.85
N TYR A 63 -5.36 5.90 -2.40
CA TYR A 63 -4.29 4.97 -2.68
C TYR A 63 -3.14 5.16 -1.69
N LEU A 64 -2.61 4.04 -1.22
CA LEU A 64 -1.33 3.97 -0.53
C LEU A 64 -0.41 3.06 -1.35
N ILE A 65 0.69 3.61 -1.84
CA ILE A 65 1.59 2.97 -2.80
C ILE A 65 2.90 2.63 -2.09
N THR A 66 3.27 1.36 -2.14
CA THR A 66 4.50 0.84 -1.52
C THR A 66 5.27 -0.05 -2.49
N ASP A 67 6.47 -0.45 -2.11
CA ASP A 67 7.22 -1.48 -2.81
C ASP A 67 6.42 -2.79 -2.87
N TYR A 68 6.62 -3.53 -3.97
CA TYR A 68 6.04 -4.85 -4.16
C TYR A 68 7.05 -5.94 -3.79
N HIS A 69 6.64 -6.88 -2.95
CA HIS A 69 7.45 -8.06 -2.60
C HIS A 69 6.83 -9.33 -3.19
N GLU A 70 7.56 -10.00 -4.08
CA GLU A 70 7.05 -11.15 -4.84
C GLU A 70 6.67 -12.35 -3.97
N ASN A 71 7.37 -12.54 -2.85
CA ASN A 71 7.13 -13.63 -1.90
C ASN A 71 5.90 -13.37 -1.00
N GLY A 72 5.25 -12.22 -1.11
CA GLY A 72 4.09 -11.86 -0.31
C GLY A 72 4.41 -11.71 1.17
N SER A 73 3.43 -12.05 2.02
CA SER A 73 3.62 -11.99 3.47
C SER A 73 4.46 -13.16 3.98
N LEU A 74 5.13 -12.99 5.12
CA LEU A 74 5.84 -14.09 5.79
C LEU A 74 4.91 -15.28 6.09
N TYR A 75 3.63 -15.01 6.40
CA TYR A 75 2.62 -16.03 6.61
C TYR A 75 2.41 -16.90 5.36
N ASP A 76 2.23 -16.25 4.19
CA ASP A 76 2.02 -16.95 2.93
C ASP A 76 3.26 -17.75 2.52
N TYR A 77 4.45 -17.15 2.71
CA TYR A 77 5.72 -17.80 2.42
C TYR A 77 5.95 -19.07 3.26
N LEU A 78 5.69 -19.01 4.57
CA LEU A 78 5.86 -20.17 5.44
C LEU A 78 4.85 -21.28 5.13
N LYS A 79 3.62 -20.91 4.76
CA LYS A 79 2.56 -21.87 4.42
C LYS A 79 2.75 -22.56 3.07
N SER A 80 3.44 -21.93 2.12
CA SER A 80 3.73 -22.54 0.80
C SER A 80 4.98 -23.42 0.82
N THR A 81 5.89 -23.17 1.77
CA THR A 81 7.19 -23.85 1.86
C THR A 81 7.20 -25.02 2.86
N THR A 82 6.16 -25.14 3.70
CA THR A 82 5.97 -26.24 4.67
C THR A 82 4.81 -27.12 4.26
#